data_AF-A0A1A1VIT0-F1
#
_entry.id   AF-A0A1A1VIT0-F1
#
_cell.length_a   1.000
_cell.length_b   1.000
_cell.length_c   1.000
_cell.angle_alpha   90.00
_cell.angle_beta   90.00
_cell.angle_gamma   90.00
#
_symmetry.space_group_name_H-M   'P 1'
#
loop_
_entity.id
_entity.type
_entity.pdbx_description
1 polymer ?
#
loop_
_entity_poly.entity_id
_entity_poly.type
_entity_poly.pdbx_seq_one_letter_code
_entity_poly.pdbx_strand_id
1 'polypeptide(L)'
;MINELRAQATTTELGDTLGRALAERLRITTADAGRRVAEAADLGQRRALTGELLAPTLGATAAAQRQGLIGDGHVRVIRGFFADLPYEIDACTREDAEADLARQASRAS
;
A
#
# COMPACT_ATOMS: atom_id res chain seq x y z
N MET A 1 17.80 21.68 -19.17
CA MET A 1 18.62 20.87 -18.25
C MET A 1 17.71 20.39 -17.11
N ILE A 2 17.22 19.15 -17.20
CA ILE A 2 16.34 18.51 -16.19
C ILE A 2 16.85 17.08 -15.97
N ASN A 3 18.15 16.91 -15.67
CA ASN A 3 18.73 15.56 -15.52
C ASN A 3 19.61 15.35 -14.29
N GLU A 4 19.80 16.32 -13.39
CA GLU A 4 20.70 16.12 -12.24
C GLU A 4 20.13 16.65 -10.93
N LEU A 5 18.98 16.12 -10.52
CA LEU A 5 18.52 16.21 -9.13
C LEU A 5 17.93 14.89 -8.66
N ARG A 6 18.59 13.78 -9.00
CA ARG A 6 18.19 12.43 -8.61
C ARG A 6 19.40 11.64 -8.08
N ALA A 7 20.05 12.16 -7.04
CA ALA A 7 21.14 11.43 -6.37
C ALA A 7 21.22 11.60 -4.84
N GLN A 8 20.46 12.50 -4.19
CA GLN A 8 20.52 12.65 -2.72
C GLN A 8 19.16 12.94 -2.04
N ALA A 9 18.03 12.58 -2.63
CA ALA A 9 16.78 12.66 -1.88
C ALA A 9 16.69 11.45 -0.94
N THR A 10 16.71 11.71 0.36
CA THR A 10 16.33 10.71 1.37
C THR A 10 14.94 10.17 1.05
N THR A 11 14.63 8.92 1.41
CA THR A 11 13.33 8.28 1.09
C THR A 11 12.13 9.16 1.47
N THR A 12 12.26 9.96 2.54
CA THR A 12 11.28 10.94 3.01
C THR A 12 11.11 12.11 2.04
N GLU A 13 12.20 12.77 1.61
CA GLU A 13 12.14 13.90 0.66
C GLU A 13 11.61 13.48 -0.71
N LEU A 14 11.92 12.24 -1.11
CA LEU A 14 11.43 11.64 -2.35
C LEU A 14 9.93 11.33 -2.24
N GLY A 15 9.47 10.87 -1.08
CA GLY A 15 8.05 10.66 -0.76
C GLY A 15 7.24 11.95 -0.75
N ASP A 16 7.75 13.02 -0.14
CA ASP A 16 7.10 14.34 -0.10
C ASP A 16 7.00 14.96 -1.49
N THR A 17 8.07 14.85 -2.28
CA THR A 17 8.10 15.33 -3.67
C THR A 17 7.13 14.54 -4.55
N LEU A 18 7.08 13.21 -4.39
CA LEU A 18 6.18 12.33 -5.13
C LEU A 18 4.70 12.61 -4.77
N GLY A 19 4.40 12.73 -3.47
CA GLY A 19 3.05 13.02 -2.99
C GLY A 19 2.53 14.35 -3.53
N ARG A 20 3.36 15.40 -3.53
CA ARG A 20 2.98 16.71 -4.08
C ARG A 20 2.76 16.67 -5.59
N ALA A 21 3.63 15.99 -6.34
CA ALA A 21 3.48 15.83 -7.79
C ALA A 21 2.22 15.02 -8.16
N LEU A 22 1.89 13.99 -7.37
CA LEU A 22 0.66 13.20 -7.56
C LEU A 22 -0.60 13.99 -7.23
N ALA A 23 -0.58 14.78 -6.14
CA ALA A 23 -1.70 15.65 -5.77
C ALA A 23 -2.04 16.64 -6.89
N GLU A 24 -1.03 17.27 -7.48
CA GLU A 24 -1.18 18.19 -8.60
C GLU A 24 -1.72 17.50 -9.86
N ARG A 25 -1.15 16.33 -10.22
CA ARG A 25 -1.53 15.60 -11.43
C ARG A 25 -2.91 14.96 -11.36
N LEU A 26 -3.32 14.52 -10.16
CA LEU A 26 -4.60 13.83 -9.93
C LEU A 26 -5.68 14.78 -9.38
N ARG A 27 -5.35 16.05 -9.10
CA ARG A 27 -6.22 17.05 -8.46
C ARG A 27 -6.84 16.56 -7.15
N ILE A 28 -6.01 15.96 -6.30
CA ILE A 28 -6.38 15.49 -4.96
C ILE A 28 -5.58 16.23 -3.90
N THR A 29 -5.93 16.06 -2.62
CA THR A 29 -5.13 16.64 -1.54
C THR A 29 -3.75 15.96 -1.45
N THR A 30 -2.74 16.68 -0.95
CA THR A 30 -1.41 16.09 -0.66
C THR A 30 -1.51 14.96 0.36
N ALA A 31 -2.45 15.06 1.31
CA ALA A 31 -2.75 13.99 2.26
C ALA A 31 -3.28 12.72 1.54
N ASP A 32 -4.21 12.85 0.61
CA ASP A 32 -4.71 11.72 -0.19
C ASP A 32 -3.63 11.13 -1.09
N ALA A 33 -2.79 11.96 -1.68
CA ALA A 33 -1.67 11.50 -2.48
C ALA A 33 -0.64 10.71 -1.64
N GLY A 34 -0.23 11.26 -0.49
CA GLY A 34 0.66 10.59 0.45
C GLY A 34 0.06 9.27 0.96
N ARG A 35 -1.23 9.26 1.26
CA ARG A 35 -1.97 8.05 1.64
C ARG A 35 -1.92 6.98 0.55
N ARG A 36 -2.21 7.34 -0.71
CA ARG A 36 -2.14 6.40 -1.84
C ARG A 36 -0.73 5.85 -2.07
N VAL A 37 0.31 6.67 -1.86
CA VAL A 37 1.71 6.22 -1.92
C VAL A 37 2.00 5.22 -0.79
N ALA A 38 1.55 5.51 0.43
CA ALA A 38 1.72 4.61 1.56
C ALA A 38 0.95 3.28 1.37
N GLU A 39 -0.25 3.32 0.79
CA GLU A 39 -1.03 2.12 0.44
C GLU A 39 -0.35 1.31 -0.66
N ALA A 40 0.26 1.95 -1.66
CA ALA A 40 0.95 1.26 -2.73
C ALA A 40 2.13 0.40 -2.25
N ALA A 41 2.72 0.69 -1.08
CA ALA A 41 3.76 -0.15 -0.48
C ALA A 41 3.25 -1.54 -0.07
N ASP A 42 1.99 -1.63 0.37
CA ASP A 42 1.41 -2.87 0.89
C ASP A 42 0.51 -3.58 -0.15
N LEU A 43 -0.19 -2.81 -0.98
CA LEU A 43 -1.15 -3.31 -1.96
C LEU A 43 -0.60 -3.35 -3.40
N GLY A 44 0.52 -2.68 -3.66
CA GLY A 44 1.18 -2.63 -4.97
C GLY A 44 2.03 -3.86 -5.28
N GLN A 45 2.36 -4.04 -6.57
CA GLN A 45 3.34 -5.04 -6.99
C GLN A 45 4.72 -4.69 -6.44
N ARG A 46 5.41 -5.68 -5.87
CA ARG A 46 6.76 -5.53 -5.32
C ARG A 46 7.79 -6.13 -6.26
N ARG A 47 9.07 -5.80 -6.07
CA ARG A 47 10.19 -6.39 -6.84
C ARG A 47 11.26 -6.93 -5.91
N ALA A 48 11.71 -8.15 -6.17
CA ALA A 48 12.88 -8.73 -5.53
C ALA A 48 14.15 -7.99 -5.98
N LEU A 49 15.25 -8.18 -5.24
CA LEU A 49 16.55 -7.61 -5.60
C LEU A 49 17.04 -8.08 -6.98
N THR A 50 16.64 -9.28 -7.40
CA THR A 50 16.90 -9.86 -8.72
C THR A 50 16.01 -9.30 -9.83
N GLY A 51 15.04 -8.45 -9.50
CA GLY A 51 14.09 -7.83 -10.42
C GLY A 51 12.78 -8.61 -10.63
N GLU A 52 12.66 -9.81 -10.05
CA GLU A 52 11.45 -10.63 -10.10
C GLU A 52 10.25 -9.92 -9.46
N LEU A 53 9.06 -10.09 -10.05
CA LEU A 53 7.83 -9.54 -9.49
C LEU A 53 7.38 -10.37 -8.29
N LEU A 54 7.15 -9.68 -7.18
CA LEU A 54 6.63 -10.26 -5.95
C LEU A 54 5.16 -9.84 -5.77
N ALA A 55 4.37 -10.76 -5.22
CA ALA A 55 3.00 -10.47 -4.83
C ALA A 55 2.94 -9.29 -3.84
N PRO A 56 1.84 -8.54 -3.78
CA PRO A 56 1.62 -7.55 -2.72
C PRO A 56 1.81 -8.17 -1.33
N THR A 57 2.19 -7.35 -0.35
CA THR A 57 2.32 -7.81 1.05
C THR A 57 0.94 -8.20 1.60
N LEU A 58 -0.10 -7.44 1.23
CA LEU A 58 -1.49 -7.74 1.54
C LEU A 58 -2.21 -8.16 0.25
N GLY A 59 -2.02 -9.42 -0.14
CA GLY A 59 -2.47 -9.96 -1.41
C GLY A 59 -4.00 -10.01 -1.56
N ALA A 60 -4.70 -10.51 -0.53
CA ALA A 60 -6.15 -10.63 -0.53
C ALA A 60 -6.85 -9.26 -0.51
N THR A 61 -6.32 -8.34 0.30
CA THR A 61 -6.76 -6.95 0.42
C THR A 61 -6.57 -6.20 -0.89
N ALA A 62 -5.41 -6.36 -1.53
CA ALA A 62 -5.13 -5.78 -2.83
C ALA A 62 -6.05 -6.32 -3.94
N ALA A 63 -6.39 -7.60 -3.90
CA ALA A 63 -7.35 -8.18 -4.83
C ALA A 63 -8.75 -7.60 -4.63
N ALA A 64 -9.24 -7.53 -3.39
CA ALA A 64 -10.55 -6.99 -3.06
C ALA A 64 -10.67 -5.50 -3.42
N GLN A 65 -9.63 -4.69 -3.15
CA GLN A 65 -9.60 -3.28 -3.53
C GLN A 65 -9.66 -3.11 -5.05
N ARG A 66 -8.85 -3.86 -5.82
CA ARG A 66 -8.85 -3.79 -7.30
C ARG A 66 -10.19 -4.16 -7.92
N GLN A 67 -10.94 -5.06 -7.28
CA GLN A 67 -12.28 -5.45 -7.69
C GLN A 67 -13.35 -4.43 -7.26
N GLY A 68 -12.99 -3.39 -6.49
CA GLY A 68 -13.92 -2.41 -5.96
C GLY A 68 -14.80 -2.93 -4.81
N LEU A 69 -14.47 -4.08 -4.23
CA LEU A 69 -15.24 -4.70 -3.14
C LEU A 69 -15.00 -4.01 -1.79
N ILE A 70 -13.84 -3.37 -1.63
CA ILE A 70 -13.48 -2.63 -0.42
C ILE A 70 -12.88 -1.27 -0.77
N GLY A 71 -13.23 -0.26 0.03
CA GLY A 71 -12.70 1.09 -0.09
C GLY A 71 -11.57 1.40 0.89
N ASP A 72 -11.07 2.62 0.81
CA ASP A 72 -9.91 3.12 1.56
C ASP A 72 -10.05 2.98 3.09
N GLY A 73 -11.27 3.06 3.63
CA GLY A 73 -11.54 2.85 5.05
C GLY A 73 -11.20 1.43 5.50
N HIS A 74 -11.67 0.43 4.76
CA HIS A 74 -11.39 -0.98 5.03
C HIS A 74 -9.90 -1.30 4.90
N VAL A 75 -9.26 -0.81 3.83
CA VAL A 75 -7.83 -0.98 3.61
C VAL A 75 -7.02 -0.45 4.80
N ARG A 76 -7.39 0.72 5.34
CA ARG A 76 -6.70 1.31 6.50
C ARG A 76 -6.82 0.44 7.75
N VAL A 77 -8.01 -0.08 8.04
CA VAL A 77 -8.24 -0.94 9.21
C VAL A 77 -7.42 -2.23 9.11
N ILE A 78 -7.44 -2.88 7.95
CA ILE A 78 -6.68 -4.11 7.73
C ILE A 78 -5.17 -3.87 7.87
N ARG A 79 -4.66 -2.78 7.28
CA ARG A 79 -3.25 -2.39 7.43
C ARG A 79 -2.87 -2.13 8.88
N GLY A 80 -3.72 -1.42 9.63
CA GLY A 80 -3.52 -1.16 11.05
C GLY A 80 -3.44 -2.46 11.87
N PHE A 81 -4.37 -3.39 11.64
CA PHE A 81 -4.35 -4.71 12.27
C PHE A 81 -3.01 -5.44 12.08
N PHE A 82 -2.46 -5.43 10.86
CA PHE A 82 -1.18 -6.11 10.59
C PHE A 82 0.05 -5.35 11.08
N ALA A 83 -0.05 -4.03 11.30
CA ALA A 83 1.00 -3.24 11.92
C ALA A 83 1.10 -3.49 13.43
N ASP A 84 -0.04 -3.78 14.08
CA ASP A 84 -0.13 -4.07 15.51
C ASP A 84 0.10 -5.56 15.85
N LEU A 85 0.23 -6.41 14.83
CA LEU A 85 0.37 -7.85 15.00
C LEU A 85 1.76 -8.22 15.55
N PRO A 86 1.86 -9.06 16.59
CA PRO A 86 3.15 -9.56 17.09
C PRO A 86 3.92 -10.33 16.00
N TYR A 87 5.26 -10.27 16.07
CA TYR A 87 6.12 -10.91 15.07
C TYR A 87 6.12 -12.44 15.15
N GLU A 88 5.65 -12.99 16.27
CA GLU A 88 5.56 -14.42 16.57
C GLU A 88 4.50 -15.12 15.71
N ILE A 89 3.59 -14.37 15.08
CA ILE A 89 2.59 -14.94 14.18
C ILE A 89 3.24 -15.32 12.85
N ASP A 90 3.16 -16.60 12.51
CA ASP A 90 3.75 -17.14 11.29
C ASP A 90 3.05 -16.63 10.03
N ALA A 91 3.75 -16.73 8.89
CA ALA A 91 3.27 -16.20 7.62
C ALA A 91 1.96 -16.84 7.13
N CYS A 92 1.76 -18.16 7.35
CA CYS A 92 0.56 -18.85 6.93
C CYS A 92 -0.65 -18.32 7.69
N THR A 93 -0.54 -18.20 9.01
CA THR A 93 -1.59 -17.62 9.86
C THR A 93 -1.88 -16.16 9.48
N ARG A 94 -0.86 -15.37 9.10
CA ARG A 94 -1.06 -13.99 8.63
C ARG A 94 -1.82 -13.94 7.31
N GLU A 95 -1.50 -14.81 6.36
CA GLU A 95 -2.19 -14.90 5.07
C GLU A 95 -3.66 -15.32 5.23
N ASP A 96 -3.93 -16.31 6.08
CA ASP A 96 -5.29 -16.75 6.39
C ASP A 96 -6.12 -15.63 7.03
N ALA A 97 -5.54 -14.95 8.03
CA ALA A 97 -6.16 -13.80 8.68
C ALA A 97 -6.44 -12.66 7.69
N GLU A 98 -5.51 -12.41 6.75
CA GLU A 98 -5.69 -11.39 5.72
C GLU A 98 -6.89 -11.72 4.82
N ALA A 99 -6.95 -12.97 4.37
CA ALA A 99 -8.03 -13.45 3.53
C ALA A 99 -9.39 -13.37 4.23
N ASP A 100 -9.45 -13.69 5.52
CA ASP A 100 -10.65 -13.53 6.34
C ASP A 100 -11.09 -12.08 6.49
N LEU A 101 -10.16 -11.17 6.84
CA LEU A 101 -10.45 -9.75 6.99
C LEU A 101 -10.92 -9.13 5.67
N ALA A 102 -10.28 -9.46 4.55
CA ALA A 102 -10.70 -8.99 3.23
C ALA A 102 -12.10 -9.49 2.85
N ARG A 103 -12.42 -10.76 3.16
CA ARG A 103 -13.77 -11.33 2.96
C ARG A 103 -14.82 -10.61 3.80
N GLN A 104 -14.52 -10.35 5.08
CA GLN A 104 -15.45 -9.65 5.98
C GLN A 104 -15.69 -8.21 5.52
N ALA A 105 -14.62 -7.47 5.19
CA ALA A 105 -14.72 -6.10 4.70
C ALA A 105 -15.55 -6.02 3.40
N SER A 106 -15.39 -6.98 2.49
CA SER A 106 -16.16 -7.02 1.23
C SER A 106 -17.67 -7.23 1.44
N ARG A 107 -18.08 -7.78 2.59
CA ARG A 107 -19.49 -7.99 2.95
C ARG A 107 -20.10 -6.79 3.69
N ALA A 108 -19.27 -5.90 4.19
CA ALA A 108 -19.69 -4.72 4.95
C ALA A 108 -19.87 -3.46 4.07
N SER A 109 -19.48 -3.54 2.79
CA SER A 109 -19.58 -2.48 1.78
C SER A 109 -20.98 -2.29 1.21
#